data_AF-A0A356MR60-F1
#
_entry.id   AF-A0A356MR60-F1
#
_cell.length_a   1.000
_cell.length_b   1.000
_cell.length_c   1.000
_cell.angle_alpha   90.00
_cell.angle_beta   90.00
_cell.angle_gamma   90.00
#
_symmetry.space_group_name_H-M   'P 1'
#
loop_
_entity.id
_entity.type
_entity.pdbx_description
1 polymer ?
#
loop_
_entity_poly.entity_id
_entity_poly.type
_entity_poly.pdbx_seq_one_letter_code
_entity_poly.pdbx_strand_id
1 'polypeptide(L)'
;MKLLILLVIVLGLVAAVQLSKVYQLSIKLRGKREEDISEADNRLNGGAFLAFMAVFYSSFIFLLARYGSYGTPPASEHGIAVDRLMNFNMAIIFTVFFIVNTLLFWFAAKYYYRPERKARFFAHDNRLELVWTVIPSVVLAVIIAFGLRTWNQMTDEASDDALRVELYAKQFDWTARYPGNDGEFGLANYNLITPMNALGIVTAEGIAEALVEIEDKIAKVEREILYEKGHLLAERETLMAQLEGDSHGHNGHGHASHD
;
A
#
# COMPACT_ATOMS: atom_id res chain seq x y z
N MET A 1 13.99 38.30 -31.35
CA MET A 1 14.17 37.77 -29.98
C MET A 1 14.48 36.26 -29.96
N LYS A 2 13.68 35.38 -30.60
CA LYS A 2 13.92 33.92 -30.62
C LYS A 2 15.27 33.49 -31.22
N LEU A 3 15.74 34.17 -32.28
CA LEU A 3 17.03 33.86 -32.94
C LEU A 3 18.26 34.18 -32.06
N LEU A 4 18.22 35.30 -31.33
CA LEU A 4 19.31 35.70 -30.41
C LEU A 4 19.41 34.75 -29.22
N ILE A 5 18.27 34.30 -28.68
CA ILE A 5 18.24 33.31 -27.59
C ILE A 5 18.85 31.98 -28.06
N LEU A 6 18.51 31.51 -29.27
CA LEU A 6 19.06 30.28 -29.82
C LEU A 6 20.57 30.37 -30.05
N LEU A 7 21.05 31.51 -30.54
CA LEU A 7 22.49 31.75 -30.76
C LEU A 7 23.27 31.77 -29.44
N VAL A 8 22.72 32.38 -28.39
CA VAL A 8 23.33 32.37 -27.04
C VAL A 8 23.38 30.96 -26.45
N ILE A 9 22.31 30.16 -26.61
CA ILE A 9 22.30 28.77 -26.13
C ILE A 9 23.35 27.93 -26.86
N VAL A 10 23.45 28.06 -28.19
CA VAL A 10 24.44 27.34 -29.00
C VAL A 10 25.85 27.75 -28.61
N LEU A 11 26.13 29.05 -28.45
CA LEU A 11 27.44 29.52 -27.98
C LEU A 11 27.76 29.02 -26.57
N GLY A 12 26.78 28.99 -25.66
CA GLY A 12 26.94 28.44 -24.31
C GLY A 12 27.28 26.94 -24.33
N LEU A 13 26.61 26.17 -25.19
CA LEU A 13 26.88 24.75 -25.41
C LEU A 13 28.29 24.52 -25.97
N VAL A 14 28.69 25.30 -26.98
CA VAL A 14 30.04 25.22 -27.58
C VAL A 14 31.09 25.60 -26.54
N ALA A 15 30.87 26.65 -25.76
CA ALA A 15 31.76 27.06 -24.68
C ALA A 15 31.91 25.95 -23.62
N ALA A 16 30.81 25.32 -23.20
CA ALA A 16 30.84 24.20 -22.26
C ALA A 16 31.64 23.00 -22.81
N VAL A 17 31.44 22.64 -24.08
CA VAL A 17 32.20 21.56 -24.74
C VAL A 17 33.69 21.91 -24.84
N GLN A 18 34.03 23.16 -25.18
CA GLN A 18 35.42 23.60 -25.24
C GLN A 18 36.09 23.59 -23.86
N LEU A 19 35.41 24.08 -22.81
CA LEU A 19 35.88 23.99 -21.43
C LEU A 19 36.14 22.54 -21.01
N SER A 20 35.22 21.63 -21.33
CA SER A 20 35.39 20.20 -21.06
C SER A 20 36.62 19.62 -21.77
N LYS A 21 36.86 19.98 -23.04
CA LYS A 21 38.04 19.52 -23.79
C LYS A 21 39.35 20.06 -23.23
N VAL A 22 39.39 21.35 -22.85
CA VAL A 22 40.56 21.98 -22.22
C VAL A 22 40.87 21.33 -20.89
N TYR A 23 39.84 21.05 -20.08
CA TYR A 23 39.98 20.34 -18.81
C TYR A 23 40.55 18.92 -19.00
N GLN A 24 40.03 18.16 -19.95
CA GLN A 24 40.56 16.82 -20.29
C GLN A 24 42.02 16.86 -20.76
N LEU A 25 42.39 17.84 -21.59
CA LEU A 25 43.78 18.02 -22.03
C LEU A 25 44.70 18.39 -20.86
N SER A 26 44.24 19.27 -19.97
CA SER A 26 44.98 19.67 -18.78
C SER A 26 45.26 18.47 -17.86
N ILE A 27 44.29 17.58 -17.69
CA ILE A 27 44.46 16.32 -16.93
C ILE A 27 45.47 15.40 -17.60
N LYS A 28 45.36 15.18 -18.92
CA LYS A 28 46.30 14.33 -19.69
C LYS A 28 47.74 14.83 -19.62
N LEU A 29 47.95 16.15 -19.63
CA LEU A 29 49.26 16.79 -19.50
C LEU A 29 49.85 16.68 -18.10
N ARG A 30 49.02 16.49 -17.07
CA ARG A 30 49.44 16.44 -15.67
C ARG A 30 50.04 15.10 -15.25
N GLY A 31 49.97 14.07 -16.11
CA GLY A 31 50.56 12.75 -15.87
C GLY A 31 50.00 12.01 -14.65
N LYS A 32 48.90 12.49 -14.05
CA LYS A 32 48.19 11.83 -12.97
C LYS A 32 47.12 10.92 -13.56
N ARG A 33 46.98 9.71 -13.02
CA ARG A 33 45.92 8.80 -13.45
C ARG A 33 44.59 9.35 -12.93
N GLU A 34 43.49 9.17 -13.66
CA GLU A 34 42.18 9.70 -13.26
C GLU A 34 41.71 9.11 -11.92
N GLU A 35 42.17 7.92 -11.57
CA GLU A 35 41.91 7.27 -10.29
C GLU A 35 42.63 7.88 -9.07
N ASP A 36 43.63 8.75 -9.26
CA ASP A 36 44.43 9.30 -8.16
C ASP A 36 43.72 10.49 -7.48
N ILE A 37 42.78 10.17 -6.58
CA ILE A 37 42.09 11.18 -5.76
C ILE A 37 43.06 11.77 -4.73
N SER A 38 43.17 13.10 -4.70
CA SER A 38 44.03 13.81 -3.75
C SER A 38 43.55 13.58 -2.31
N GLU A 39 44.48 13.49 -1.36
CA GLU A 39 44.13 13.42 0.07
C GLU A 39 43.31 14.65 0.51
N ALA A 40 43.58 15.82 -0.08
CA ALA A 40 42.82 17.04 0.19
C ALA A 40 41.34 16.89 -0.22
N ASP A 41 41.06 16.22 -1.34
CA ASP A 41 39.70 15.98 -1.83
C ASP A 41 38.98 14.98 -0.95
N ASN A 42 39.66 13.90 -0.53
CA ASN A 42 39.10 12.93 0.41
C ASN A 42 38.80 13.55 1.79
N ARG A 43 39.68 14.45 2.27
CA ARG A 43 39.47 15.19 3.52
C ARG A 43 38.29 16.16 3.39
N LEU A 44 38.17 16.84 2.25
CA LEU A 44 37.03 17.71 1.96
C LEU A 44 35.72 16.91 1.97
N ASN A 45 35.68 15.77 1.26
CA ASN A 45 34.52 14.88 1.23
C ASN A 45 34.16 14.35 2.63
N GLY A 46 35.16 13.97 3.44
CA GLY A 46 34.93 13.58 4.83
C GLY A 46 34.32 14.70 5.68
N GLY A 47 34.81 15.94 5.52
CA GLY A 47 34.20 17.12 6.16
C GLY A 47 32.79 17.41 5.64
N ALA A 48 32.57 17.23 4.33
CA ALA A 48 31.27 17.42 3.70
C ALA A 48 30.22 16.43 4.22
N PHE A 49 30.59 15.19 4.55
CA PHE A 49 29.68 14.24 5.22
C PHE A 49 29.21 14.74 6.59
N LEU A 50 30.08 15.38 7.38
CA LEU A 50 29.68 15.95 8.68
C LEU A 50 28.81 17.20 8.51
N ALA A 51 29.13 18.06 7.53
CA ALA A 51 28.28 19.20 7.19
C ALA A 51 26.89 18.73 6.70
N PHE A 52 26.86 17.71 5.85
CA PHE A 52 25.62 17.08 5.39
C PHE A 52 24.82 16.49 6.54
N MET A 53 25.46 15.79 7.48
CA MET A 53 24.81 15.26 8.69
C MET A 53 24.10 16.39 9.47
N ALA A 54 24.77 17.53 9.69
CA ALA A 54 24.19 18.65 10.41
C ALA A 54 22.98 19.25 9.67
N VAL A 55 23.08 19.43 8.35
CA VAL A 55 21.97 19.91 7.51
C VAL A 55 20.81 18.91 7.50
N PHE A 56 21.12 17.63 7.35
CA PHE A 56 20.15 16.54 7.32
C PHE A 56 19.36 16.46 8.63
N TYR A 57 20.04 16.50 9.78
CA TYR A 57 19.37 16.51 11.09
C TYR A 57 18.57 17.78 11.34
N SER A 58 19.11 18.94 10.97
CA SER A 58 18.39 20.20 11.10
C SER A 58 17.10 20.19 10.27
N SER A 59 17.17 19.71 9.03
CA SER A 59 16.02 19.57 8.13
C SER A 59 15.01 18.56 8.68
N PHE A 60 15.48 17.40 9.15
CA PHE A 60 14.62 16.37 9.74
C PHE A 60 13.88 16.88 10.99
N ILE A 61 14.60 17.51 11.92
CA ILE A 61 14.01 18.10 13.13
C ILE A 61 13.01 19.21 12.77
N PHE A 62 13.35 20.05 11.78
CA PHE A 62 12.43 21.07 11.27
C PHE A 62 11.14 20.45 10.71
N LEU A 63 11.24 19.40 9.90
CA LEU A 63 10.07 18.71 9.34
C LEU A 63 9.21 18.06 10.44
N LEU A 64 9.84 17.42 11.44
CA LEU A 64 9.10 16.89 12.59
C LEU A 64 8.40 17.98 13.40
N ALA A 65 9.08 19.09 13.68
CA ALA A 65 8.49 20.19 14.44
C ALA A 65 7.35 20.86 13.66
N ARG A 66 7.46 20.98 12.34
CA ARG A 66 6.49 21.69 11.50
C ARG A 66 5.31 20.82 11.07
N TYR A 67 5.54 19.53 10.85
CA TYR A 67 4.57 18.62 10.22
C TYR A 67 4.35 17.30 11.00
N GLY A 68 5.02 17.10 12.14
CA GLY A 68 4.89 15.86 12.92
C GLY A 68 3.53 15.68 13.60
N SER A 69 2.77 16.75 13.81
CA SER A 69 1.40 16.69 14.34
C SER A 69 0.40 16.42 13.21
N TYR A 70 0.38 15.20 12.67
CA TYR A 70 -0.56 14.79 11.62
C TYR A 70 -1.81 14.07 12.16
N GLY A 71 -1.79 13.62 13.41
CA GLY A 71 -2.93 12.95 14.05
C GLY A 71 -3.99 13.94 14.55
N THR A 72 -5.26 13.51 14.49
CA THR A 72 -6.33 14.19 15.24
C THR A 72 -6.15 13.96 16.74
N PRO A 73 -6.55 14.90 17.61
CA PRO A 73 -6.55 14.66 19.05
C PRO A 73 -7.34 13.39 19.40
N PRO A 74 -6.94 12.65 20.44
CA PRO A 74 -7.63 11.43 20.83
C PRO A 74 -9.06 11.78 21.31
N ALA A 75 -10.04 11.02 20.82
CA ALA A 75 -11.46 11.20 21.14
C ALA A 75 -12.00 10.16 22.15
N SER A 76 -11.13 9.29 22.68
CA SER A 76 -11.47 8.27 23.67
C SER A 76 -10.27 7.96 24.58
N GLU A 77 -10.52 7.31 25.72
CA GLU A 77 -9.46 6.82 26.60
C GLU A 77 -8.51 5.85 25.88
N HIS A 78 -9.06 4.98 25.02
CA HIS A 78 -8.27 4.10 24.17
C HIS A 78 -7.38 4.87 23.18
N GLY A 79 -7.87 5.98 22.62
CA GLY A 79 -7.08 6.86 21.75
C GLY A 79 -5.83 7.39 22.46
N ILE A 80 -5.96 7.79 23.72
CA ILE A 80 -4.81 8.24 24.54
C ILE A 80 -3.79 7.11 24.73
N ALA A 81 -4.25 5.88 24.96
CA ALA A 81 -3.37 4.72 25.11
C ALA A 81 -2.62 4.38 23.80
N VAL A 82 -3.32 4.43 22.66
CA VAL A 82 -2.73 4.26 21.32
C VAL A 82 -1.69 5.34 21.03
N ASP A 83 -2.00 6.61 21.30
CA ASP A 83 -1.07 7.71 21.10
C ASP A 83 0.20 7.57 21.95
N ARG A 84 0.06 7.12 23.20
CA ARG A 84 1.22 6.83 24.06
C ARG A 84 2.07 5.69 23.50
N LEU A 85 1.44 4.60 23.03
CA LEU A 85 2.15 3.49 22.40
C LEU A 85 2.86 3.92 21.12
N MET A 86 2.21 4.75 20.29
CA MET A 86 2.80 5.30 19.08
C MET A 86 4.00 6.20 19.39
N ASN A 87 3.85 7.13 20.35
CA ASN A 87 4.93 8.02 20.78
C ASN A 87 6.12 7.26 21.36
N PHE A 88 5.86 6.20 22.14
CA PHE A 88 6.91 5.32 22.65
C PHE A 88 7.70 4.65 21.52
N ASN A 89 7.00 4.08 20.53
CA ASN A 89 7.66 3.46 19.37
C ASN A 89 8.43 4.49 18.53
N MET A 90 7.85 5.66 18.28
CA MET A 90 8.51 6.74 17.54
C MET A 90 9.78 7.23 18.26
N ALA A 91 9.75 7.35 19.58
CA ALA A 91 10.93 7.73 20.36
C ALA A 91 12.08 6.71 20.20
N ILE A 92 11.77 5.40 20.20
CA ILE A 92 12.77 4.35 19.96
C ILE A 92 13.32 4.45 18.53
N ILE A 93 12.44 4.53 17.53
CA ILE A 93 12.82 4.61 16.11
C ILE A 93 13.71 5.83 15.86
N PHE A 94 13.31 7.01 16.32
CA PHE A 94 14.10 8.23 16.17
C PHE A 94 15.45 8.14 16.88
N THR A 95 15.49 7.57 18.08
CA THR A 95 16.74 7.36 18.81
C THR A 95 17.71 6.49 18.02
N VAL A 96 17.25 5.33 17.54
CA VAL A 96 18.07 4.42 16.72
C VAL A 96 18.48 5.08 15.41
N PHE A 97 17.56 5.80 14.76
CA PHE A 97 17.82 6.56 13.54
C PHE A 97 18.98 7.55 13.72
N PHE A 98 18.95 8.39 14.76
CA PHE A 98 20.03 9.35 15.02
C PHE A 98 21.34 8.64 15.37
N ILE A 99 21.32 7.56 16.15
CA ILE A 99 22.54 6.79 16.49
C ILE A 99 23.17 6.21 15.23
N VAL A 100 22.41 5.44 14.44
CA VAL A 100 22.93 4.73 13.27
C VAL A 100 23.42 5.71 12.20
N ASN A 101 22.64 6.75 11.89
CA ASN A 101 23.07 7.74 10.91
C ASN A 101 24.32 8.49 11.38
N THR A 102 24.42 8.82 12.68
CA THR A 102 25.61 9.51 13.21
C THR A 102 26.83 8.62 13.07
N LEU A 103 26.71 7.32 13.39
CA LEU A 103 27.79 6.35 13.20
C LEU A 103 28.20 6.24 11.74
N LEU A 104 27.26 6.21 10.79
CA LEU A 104 27.56 6.14 9.36
C LEU A 104 28.27 7.39 8.84
N PHE A 105 27.75 8.59 9.13
CA PHE A 105 28.37 9.84 8.71
C PHE A 105 29.73 10.06 9.36
N TRP A 106 29.84 9.79 10.66
CA TRP A 106 31.10 9.85 11.38
C TRP A 106 32.10 8.83 10.86
N PHE A 107 31.67 7.61 10.54
CA PHE A 107 32.54 6.58 9.99
C PHE A 107 33.10 7.00 8.63
N ALA A 108 32.25 7.48 7.72
CA ALA A 108 32.68 8.00 6.42
C ALA A 108 33.67 9.18 6.58
N ALA A 109 33.38 10.10 7.51
CA ALA A 109 34.22 11.26 7.78
C ALA A 109 35.55 10.95 8.49
N LYS A 110 35.57 9.97 9.38
CA LYS A 110 36.76 9.58 10.14
C LYS A 110 37.67 8.65 9.35
N TYR A 111 37.09 7.73 8.60
CA TYR A 111 37.78 6.65 7.89
C TYR A 111 37.89 6.87 6.37
N TYR A 112 37.80 8.12 5.91
CA TYR A 112 38.11 8.47 4.51
C TYR A 112 39.51 7.96 4.10
N TYR A 113 39.68 7.72 2.79
CA TYR A 113 40.90 7.14 2.23
C TYR A 113 42.15 8.02 2.44
N ARG A 114 43.22 7.41 2.95
CA ARG A 114 44.55 8.03 3.04
C ARG A 114 45.64 7.04 2.61
N PRO A 115 46.65 7.47 1.84
CA PRO A 115 47.71 6.58 1.36
C PRO A 115 48.45 5.83 2.48
N GLU A 116 48.68 6.49 3.61
CA GLU A 116 49.40 5.95 4.77
C GLU A 116 48.54 5.06 5.69
N ARG A 117 47.22 5.01 5.46
CA ARG A 117 46.28 4.27 6.31
C ARG A 117 45.90 2.94 5.67
N LYS A 118 46.26 1.84 6.32
CA LYS A 118 45.85 0.50 5.92
C LYS A 118 44.51 0.13 6.56
N ALA A 119 43.62 -0.47 5.78
CA ALA A 119 42.37 -1.03 6.30
C ALA A 119 42.70 -2.16 7.28
N ARG A 120 42.06 -2.14 8.45
CA ARG A 120 42.12 -3.26 9.38
C ARG A 120 41.12 -4.31 8.91
N PHE A 121 41.61 -5.49 8.54
CA PHE A 121 40.73 -6.62 8.29
C PHE A 121 40.27 -7.20 9.62
N PHE A 122 38.96 -7.24 9.81
CA PHE A 122 38.34 -7.70 11.04
C PHE A 122 37.06 -8.45 10.66
N ALA A 123 37.09 -9.78 10.74
CA ALA A 123 36.05 -10.63 10.17
C ALA A 123 34.86 -10.88 11.10
N HIS A 124 35.09 -10.98 12.42
CA HIS A 124 34.03 -11.23 13.40
C HIS A 124 34.42 -10.69 14.79
N ASP A 125 33.42 -10.26 15.56
CA ASP A 125 33.54 -9.98 17.00
C ASP A 125 32.31 -10.56 17.71
N ASN A 126 32.49 -11.70 18.37
CA ASN A 126 31.39 -12.35 19.05
C ASN A 126 30.78 -11.47 20.17
N ARG A 127 31.55 -10.55 20.76
CA ARG A 127 31.03 -9.64 21.79
C ARG A 127 30.17 -8.55 21.16
N LEU A 128 30.60 -7.96 20.05
CA LEU A 128 29.81 -6.95 19.33
C LEU A 128 28.53 -7.57 18.75
N GLU A 129 28.66 -8.77 18.20
CA GLU A 129 27.55 -9.56 17.68
C GLU A 129 26.50 -9.87 18.75
N LEU A 130 26.95 -10.24 19.94
CA LEU A 130 26.06 -10.46 21.08
C LEU A 130 25.32 -9.16 21.45
N VAL A 131 26.05 -8.03 21.54
CA VAL A 131 25.47 -6.73 21.91
C VAL A 131 24.38 -6.29 20.91
N TRP A 132 24.68 -6.33 19.60
CA TRP A 132 23.70 -5.91 18.59
C TRP A 132 22.57 -6.91 18.37
N THR A 133 22.64 -8.12 18.93
CA THR A 133 21.57 -9.12 18.84
C THR A 133 20.66 -9.05 20.07
N VAL A 134 21.26 -8.99 21.26
CA VAL A 134 20.54 -8.97 22.53
C VAL A 134 19.80 -7.66 22.72
N ILE A 135 20.43 -6.50 22.44
CA ILE A 135 19.77 -5.21 22.65
C ILE A 135 18.48 -5.09 21.81
N PRO A 136 18.48 -5.34 20.48
CA PRO A 136 17.24 -5.28 19.71
C PRO A 136 16.21 -6.31 20.15
N SER A 137 16.63 -7.52 20.55
CA SER A 137 15.71 -8.55 21.05
C SER A 137 15.00 -8.11 22.33
N VAL A 138 15.71 -7.50 23.27
CA VAL A 138 15.14 -6.97 24.52
C VAL A 138 14.20 -5.80 24.23
N VAL A 139 14.61 -4.86 23.38
CA VAL A 139 13.77 -3.72 22.98
C VAL A 139 12.47 -4.21 22.33
N LEU A 140 12.56 -5.20 21.45
CA LEU A 140 11.39 -5.79 20.79
C LEU A 140 10.47 -6.48 21.81
N ALA A 141 11.02 -7.23 22.77
CA ALA A 141 10.22 -7.85 23.82
C ALA A 141 9.44 -6.81 24.65
N VAL A 142 10.06 -5.67 24.97
CA VAL A 142 9.39 -4.55 25.67
C VAL A 142 8.27 -3.95 24.82
N ILE A 143 8.53 -3.71 23.53
CA ILE A 143 7.51 -3.18 22.59
C ILE A 143 6.32 -4.15 22.52
N ILE A 144 6.57 -5.44 22.36
CA ILE A 144 5.51 -6.46 22.27
C ILE A 144 4.71 -6.52 23.58
N ALA A 145 5.38 -6.55 24.73
CA ALA A 145 4.70 -6.59 26.02
C ALA A 145 3.81 -5.36 26.24
N PHE A 146 4.30 -4.16 25.91
CA PHE A 146 3.52 -2.94 26.01
C PHE A 146 2.35 -2.94 25.00
N GLY A 147 2.61 -3.34 23.76
CA GLY A 147 1.58 -3.45 22.71
C GLY A 147 0.46 -4.42 23.08
N LEU A 148 0.79 -5.61 23.57
CA LEU A 148 -0.19 -6.61 24.01
C LEU A 148 -1.03 -6.12 25.19
N ARG A 149 -0.41 -5.42 26.16
CA ARG A 149 -1.16 -4.82 27.27
C ARG A 149 -2.17 -3.80 26.77
N THR A 150 -1.76 -2.90 25.88
CA THR A 150 -2.65 -1.88 25.30
C THR A 150 -3.76 -2.52 24.48
N TRP A 151 -3.43 -3.54 23.67
CA TRP A 151 -4.42 -4.32 22.91
C TRP A 151 -5.48 -4.94 23.83
N ASN A 152 -5.05 -5.68 24.86
CA ASN A 152 -5.97 -6.33 25.79
C ASN A 152 -6.89 -5.32 26.51
N GLN A 153 -6.37 -4.13 26.86
CA GLN A 153 -7.18 -3.07 27.46
C GLN A 153 -8.21 -2.47 26.50
N MET A 154 -7.94 -2.48 25.19
CA MET A 154 -8.83 -1.94 24.16
C MET A 154 -9.87 -2.95 23.68
N THR A 155 -9.54 -4.23 23.72
CA THR A 155 -10.41 -5.33 23.28
C THR A 155 -11.04 -6.07 24.45
N ASP A 156 -11.01 -5.49 25.64
CA ASP A 156 -11.70 -6.04 26.80
C ASP A 156 -13.22 -5.98 26.60
N GLU A 157 -13.96 -6.70 27.42
CA GLU A 157 -15.42 -6.67 27.37
C GLU A 157 -15.92 -5.24 27.63
N ALA A 158 -16.96 -4.85 26.88
CA ALA A 158 -17.62 -3.58 27.11
C ALA A 158 -18.29 -3.58 28.49
N SER A 159 -18.35 -2.41 29.13
CA SER A 159 -19.05 -2.24 30.40
C SER A 159 -20.53 -2.63 30.29
N ASP A 160 -21.11 -3.13 31.38
CA ASP A 160 -22.52 -3.54 31.43
C ASP A 160 -23.51 -2.40 31.11
N ASP A 161 -23.10 -1.15 31.29
CA ASP A 161 -23.86 0.07 31.00
C ASP A 161 -23.56 0.68 29.62
N ALA A 162 -22.80 -0.02 28.77
CA ALA A 162 -22.43 0.48 27.45
C ALA A 162 -23.65 0.60 26.51
N LEU A 163 -23.69 1.69 25.74
CA LEU A 163 -24.68 1.87 24.67
C LEU A 163 -24.46 0.83 23.57
N ARG A 164 -25.46 -0.02 23.34
CA ARG A 164 -25.45 -1.01 22.26
C ARG A 164 -25.88 -0.36 20.94
N VAL A 165 -25.08 -0.56 19.90
CA VAL A 165 -25.40 -0.15 18.53
C VAL A 165 -25.11 -1.31 17.59
N GLU A 166 -26.08 -1.68 16.77
CA GLU A 166 -25.85 -2.64 15.69
C GLU A 166 -25.65 -1.88 14.37
N LEU A 167 -24.56 -2.20 13.67
CA LEU A 167 -24.19 -1.54 12.43
C LEU A 167 -24.24 -2.53 11.27
N TYR A 168 -25.11 -2.25 10.30
CA TYR A 168 -25.23 -3.03 9.07
C TYR A 168 -24.43 -2.39 7.93
N ALA A 169 -23.54 -3.17 7.31
CA ALA A 169 -22.68 -2.72 6.22
C ALA A 169 -23.26 -3.17 4.86
N LYS A 170 -23.40 -2.24 3.91
CA LYS A 170 -23.78 -2.54 2.52
C LYS A 170 -22.92 -1.74 1.53
N GLN A 171 -22.90 -2.14 0.26
CA GLN A 171 -22.18 -1.38 -0.77
C GLN A 171 -23.08 -0.27 -1.30
N PHE A 172 -22.81 1.03 -1.13
CA PHE A 172 -21.74 1.71 -0.39
C PHE A 172 -22.33 2.59 0.73
N ASP A 173 -22.91 1.96 1.75
CA ASP A 173 -23.67 2.64 2.80
C ASP A 173 -23.64 1.84 4.11
N TRP A 174 -23.96 2.51 5.21
CA TRP A 174 -24.03 1.93 6.54
C TRP A 174 -25.35 2.30 7.19
N THR A 175 -26.00 1.35 7.85
CA THR A 175 -27.25 1.61 8.57
C THR A 175 -27.07 1.16 10.01
N ALA A 176 -27.13 2.12 10.94
CA ALA A 176 -27.06 1.85 12.37
C ALA A 176 -28.47 1.70 12.96
N ARG A 177 -28.64 0.77 13.89
CA ARG A 177 -29.84 0.67 14.73
C ARG A 177 -29.49 0.60 16.20
N TYR A 178 -30.38 1.16 17.01
CA TYR A 178 -30.33 1.15 18.46
C TYR A 178 -31.34 0.14 19.00
N PRO A 179 -31.12 -0.42 20.19
CA PRO A 179 -32.11 -1.23 20.87
C PRO A 179 -33.38 -0.42 21.16
N GLY A 180 -34.48 -1.13 21.37
CA GLY A 180 -35.72 -0.53 21.85
C GLY A 180 -35.60 0.01 23.27
N ASN A 181 -36.69 0.59 23.78
CA ASN A 181 -36.77 1.05 25.18
C ASN A 181 -36.60 -0.09 26.20
N ASP A 182 -36.76 -1.33 25.78
CA ASP A 182 -36.54 -2.57 26.54
C ASP A 182 -35.05 -2.99 26.56
N GLY A 183 -34.16 -2.28 25.85
CA GLY A 183 -32.74 -2.58 25.78
C GLY A 183 -32.38 -3.73 24.82
N GLU A 184 -33.36 -4.27 24.10
CA GLU A 184 -33.18 -5.39 23.19
C GLU A 184 -33.35 -5.00 21.73
N PHE A 185 -32.70 -5.76 20.85
CA PHE A 185 -32.86 -5.58 19.41
C PHE A 185 -34.04 -6.40 18.90
N GLY A 186 -34.86 -5.79 18.06
CA GLY A 186 -35.89 -6.52 17.32
C GLY A 186 -35.26 -7.61 16.44
N LEU A 187 -35.94 -8.75 16.35
CA LEU A 187 -35.54 -9.86 15.50
C LEU A 187 -35.33 -9.37 14.06
N ALA A 188 -34.25 -9.85 13.44
CA ALA A 188 -33.92 -9.54 12.05
C ALA A 188 -33.71 -10.83 11.28
N ASN A 189 -34.11 -10.85 10.01
CA ASN A 189 -33.89 -11.95 9.09
C ASN A 189 -33.50 -11.41 7.72
N TYR A 190 -32.42 -11.95 7.14
CA TYR A 190 -31.91 -11.49 5.85
C TYR A 190 -32.91 -11.68 4.71
N ASN A 191 -33.85 -12.63 4.82
CA ASN A 191 -34.90 -12.86 3.83
C ASN A 191 -35.95 -11.72 3.79
N LEU A 192 -35.97 -10.86 4.81
CA LEU A 192 -36.86 -9.70 4.88
C LEU A 192 -36.19 -8.40 4.44
N ILE A 193 -34.95 -8.47 3.93
CA ILE A 193 -34.25 -7.29 3.43
C ILE A 193 -34.87 -6.89 2.09
N THR A 194 -35.58 -5.77 2.11
CA THR A 194 -36.16 -5.11 0.93
C THR A 194 -35.65 -3.66 0.84
N PRO A 195 -35.91 -2.92 -0.25
CA PRO A 195 -35.58 -1.49 -0.32
C PRO A 195 -36.19 -0.65 0.81
N MET A 196 -37.35 -1.04 1.36
CA MET A 196 -38.01 -0.32 2.46
C MET A 196 -37.71 -0.93 3.84
N ASN A 197 -37.26 -2.19 3.89
CA ASN A 197 -36.82 -2.87 5.11
C ASN A 197 -35.33 -3.24 5.04
N ALA A 198 -34.45 -2.24 4.92
CA ALA A 198 -33.02 -2.45 4.71
C ALA A 198 -32.31 -3.24 5.82
N LEU A 199 -32.90 -3.31 7.01
CA LEU A 199 -32.38 -4.02 8.18
C LEU A 199 -33.02 -5.41 8.37
N GLY A 200 -33.98 -5.79 7.52
CA GLY A 200 -34.67 -7.08 7.60
C GLY A 200 -35.42 -7.29 8.92
N ILE A 201 -35.94 -6.21 9.52
CA ILE A 201 -36.62 -6.30 10.82
C ILE A 201 -37.90 -7.12 10.64
N VAL A 202 -38.09 -8.10 11.53
CA VAL A 202 -39.25 -8.98 11.52
C VAL A 202 -40.46 -8.23 12.06
N THR A 203 -41.28 -7.75 11.14
CA THR A 203 -42.57 -7.09 11.40
C THR A 203 -43.64 -7.72 10.50
N ALA A 204 -44.92 -7.60 10.87
CA ALA A 204 -46.00 -8.12 10.04
C ALA A 204 -46.01 -7.44 8.66
N GLU A 205 -45.76 -6.14 8.64
CA GLU A 205 -45.64 -5.32 7.44
C GLU A 205 -44.45 -5.76 6.59
N GLY A 206 -43.27 -5.96 7.20
CA GLY A 206 -42.06 -6.40 6.50
C GLY A 206 -42.19 -7.80 5.90
N ILE A 207 -42.90 -8.72 6.57
CA ILE A 207 -43.20 -10.05 6.02
C ILE A 207 -44.13 -9.93 4.82
N ALA A 208 -45.21 -9.15 4.93
CA ALA A 208 -46.15 -8.96 3.84
C ALA A 208 -45.48 -8.35 2.60
N GLU A 209 -44.63 -7.33 2.79
CA GLU A 209 -43.88 -6.70 1.70
C GLU A 209 -42.89 -7.67 1.03
N ALA A 210 -42.13 -8.43 1.83
CA ALA A 210 -41.19 -9.41 1.30
C ALA A 210 -41.88 -10.50 0.47
N LEU A 211 -43.08 -10.93 0.89
CA LEU A 211 -43.89 -11.90 0.14
C LEU A 211 -44.31 -11.33 -1.22
N VAL A 212 -44.79 -10.08 -1.27
CA VAL A 212 -45.15 -9.41 -2.53
C VAL A 212 -43.94 -9.32 -3.48
N GLU A 213 -42.77 -8.93 -2.97
CA GLU A 213 -41.56 -8.86 -3.79
C GLU A 213 -41.12 -10.23 -4.32
N ILE A 214 -41.26 -11.29 -3.50
CA ILE A 214 -40.96 -12.67 -3.90
C ILE A 214 -41.93 -13.13 -4.99
N GLU A 215 -43.23 -12.86 -4.85
CA GLU A 215 -44.24 -13.19 -5.88
C GLU A 215 -43.94 -12.50 -7.21
N ASP A 216 -43.56 -11.22 -7.19
CA ASP A 216 -43.16 -10.48 -8.39
C ASP A 216 -41.91 -11.07 -9.06
N LYS A 217 -40.92 -11.48 -8.26
CA LYS A 217 -39.71 -12.16 -8.76
C LYS A 217 -40.04 -13.51 -9.39
N ILE A 218 -40.90 -14.31 -8.77
CA ILE A 218 -41.36 -15.59 -9.32
C ILE A 218 -42.06 -15.36 -10.65
N ALA A 219 -43.02 -14.44 -10.71
CA ALA A 219 -43.75 -14.14 -11.94
C ALA A 219 -42.82 -13.63 -13.07
N LYS A 220 -41.77 -12.86 -12.73
CA LYS A 220 -40.76 -12.42 -13.70
C LYS A 220 -39.95 -13.59 -14.25
N VAL A 221 -39.45 -14.46 -13.37
CA VAL A 221 -38.65 -15.63 -13.77
C VAL A 221 -39.49 -16.59 -14.61
N GLU A 222 -40.76 -16.81 -14.28
CA GLU A 222 -41.67 -17.65 -15.07
C GLU A 222 -41.86 -17.12 -16.50
N ARG A 223 -42.00 -15.79 -16.66
CA ARG A 223 -42.09 -15.16 -17.99
C ARG A 223 -40.81 -15.34 -18.80
N GLU A 224 -39.64 -15.17 -18.17
CA GLU A 224 -38.34 -15.37 -18.81
C GLU A 224 -38.16 -16.84 -19.25
N ILE A 225 -38.49 -17.81 -18.38
CA ILE A 225 -38.46 -19.24 -18.70
C ILE A 225 -39.37 -19.57 -19.88
N LEU A 226 -40.60 -19.02 -19.89
CA LEU A 226 -41.55 -19.28 -20.97
C LEU A 226 -41.05 -18.71 -22.32
N TYR A 227 -40.47 -17.52 -22.30
CA TYR A 227 -39.89 -16.89 -23.48
C TYR A 227 -38.73 -17.72 -24.04
N GLU A 228 -37.76 -18.09 -23.21
CA GLU A 228 -36.60 -18.91 -23.60
C GLU A 228 -37.03 -20.29 -24.12
N LYS A 229 -37.99 -20.93 -23.44
CA LYS A 229 -38.55 -22.21 -23.91
C LYS A 229 -39.16 -22.09 -25.31
N GLY A 230 -39.93 -21.03 -25.56
CA GLY A 230 -40.50 -20.76 -26.88
C GLY A 230 -39.43 -20.55 -27.95
N HIS A 231 -38.39 -19.77 -27.62
CA HIS A 231 -37.26 -19.53 -28.51
C HIS A 231 -36.50 -20.82 -28.87
N LEU A 232 -36.14 -21.63 -27.88
CA LEU A 232 -35.43 -22.90 -28.08
C LEU A 232 -36.26 -23.92 -28.87
N LEU A 233 -37.58 -23.93 -28.69
CA LEU A 233 -38.46 -24.81 -29.48
C LEU A 233 -38.49 -24.38 -30.95
N ALA A 234 -38.58 -23.07 -31.22
CA ALA A 234 -38.53 -22.55 -32.59
C ALA A 234 -37.16 -22.83 -33.25
N GLU A 235 -36.06 -22.62 -32.52
CA GLU A 235 -34.71 -22.94 -33.02
C GLU A 235 -34.58 -24.44 -33.32
N ARG A 236 -35.05 -25.31 -32.41
CA ARG A 236 -35.10 -26.76 -32.64
C ARG A 236 -35.87 -27.10 -33.90
N GLU A 237 -37.03 -26.50 -34.13
CA GLU A 237 -37.82 -26.73 -35.35
C GLU A 237 -37.05 -26.32 -36.61
N THR A 238 -36.38 -25.17 -36.58
CA THR A 238 -35.56 -24.73 -37.73
C THR A 238 -34.38 -25.65 -38.01
N LEU A 239 -33.69 -26.14 -36.97
CA LEU A 239 -32.56 -27.07 -37.11
C LEU A 239 -33.04 -28.44 -37.60
N MET A 240 -34.16 -28.94 -37.10
CA MET A 240 -34.77 -30.19 -37.59
C MET A 240 -35.14 -30.07 -39.08
N ALA A 241 -35.72 -28.94 -39.50
CA ALA A 241 -36.03 -28.69 -40.91
C ALA A 241 -34.76 -28.63 -41.79
N GLN A 242 -33.66 -28.07 -41.28
CA GLN A 242 -32.37 -28.08 -41.98
C GLN A 242 -31.79 -29.49 -42.13
N LEU A 243 -31.84 -30.30 -41.06
CA LEU A 243 -31.37 -31.70 -41.08
C LEU A 243 -32.19 -32.58 -42.03
N GLU A 244 -33.51 -32.39 -42.09
CA GLU A 244 -34.38 -33.09 -43.04
C GLU A 244 -34.14 -32.64 -44.49
N GLY A 245 -33.79 -31.35 -44.70
CA GLY A 245 -33.41 -30.82 -46.01
C GLY A 245 -32.09 -31.39 -46.56
N ASP A 246 -31.09 -31.59 -45.71
CA ASP A 246 -29.78 -32.16 -46.10
C ASP A 246 -29.82 -33.69 -46.33
N SER A 247 -30.85 -34.38 -45.81
CA SER A 247 -31.08 -35.81 -46.06
C SER A 247 -31.40 -36.17 -47.53
N HIS A 248 -31.68 -35.19 -48.38
CA HIS A 248 -31.98 -35.40 -49.81
C HIS A 248 -30.78 -35.15 -50.76
N GLY A 249 -29.57 -34.98 -50.22
CA GLY A 249 -28.38 -34.56 -50.98
C GLY A 249 -27.28 -35.59 -51.26
N HIS A 250 -27.47 -36.89 -50.99
CA HIS A 250 -26.49 -37.92 -51.35
C HIS A 250 -27.15 -39.14 -52.02
N ASN A 251 -27.52 -38.99 -53.29
CA ASN A 251 -27.69 -40.12 -54.20
C ASN A 251 -27.04 -39.80 -55.55
N GLY A 252 -25.88 -40.43 -55.81
CA GLY A 252 -25.50 -40.88 -57.15
C GLY A 252 -24.73 -39.94 -58.09
N HIS A 253 -23.44 -39.73 -57.83
CA HIS A 253 -22.39 -39.61 -58.86
C HIS A 253 -21.15 -40.29 -58.26
N GLY A 254 -20.55 -41.36 -58.77
CA GLY A 254 -20.43 -41.88 -60.12
C GLY A 254 -18.93 -42.11 -60.34
N HIS A 255 -18.43 -43.34 -60.13
CA HIS A 255 -17.06 -43.70 -60.52
C HIS A 255 -17.12 -44.73 -61.66
N ALA A 256 -16.45 -44.36 -62.75
CA ALA A 256 -16.46 -44.99 -64.04
C ALA A 256 -15.61 -46.27 -64.12
N SER A 257 -16.08 -47.20 -64.97
CA SER A 257 -15.37 -48.09 -65.91
C SER A 257 -14.04 -48.75 -65.50
N HIS A 258 -13.99 -50.08 -65.59
CA HIS A 258 -12.90 -50.82 -66.26
C HIS A 258 -13.39 -52.22 -66.69
N ASP A 259 -13.21 -52.49 -67.99
CA ASP A 259 -13.23 -53.74 -68.78
C ASP A 259 -14.49 -54.63 -68.84
#